data_AF-A0A2T0MCI2-F1
#
_entry.id   AF-A0A2T0MCI2-F1
#
_cell.length_a   1.000
_cell.length_b   1.000
_cell.length_c   1.000
_cell.angle_alpha   90.00
_cell.angle_beta   90.00
_cell.angle_gamma   90.00
#
_symmetry.space_group_name_H-M   'P 1'
#
loop_
_entity.id
_entity.type
_entity.pdbx_description
1 polymer ?
#
loop_
_entity_poly.entity_id
_entity_poly.type
_entity_poly.pdbx_seq_one_letter_code
_entity_poly.pdbx_strand_id
1 'polypeptide(L)'
;MKKYGLLCIFCMALSIHGQENYLSFFDGLIGKTWKAEGNWGDGSKFSQEITFEYVLDGTLVIAKSKGFTDKEQTKFGNRNHGIRKYNPETKAIEFWEFDVFGGLTKGTVTTENRNIVYSYRYGESIVTDMWEYIDENTYNFKVGNYVDGYWKQVYLSTQFIAEPIQKEPFEFDHQSLVVTQLMKTGDFYRDVFGFEEIPHPERKPGFRWFKMYGNSQLHLIKKDVVEFKKDKSIHLCLATEDLESFIEKLMGKQITFYDWPGNLNSVTHRADGVKQIYIQDPEGYWIEINDAQH
;
A
#
# COMPACT_ATOMS: atom_id res chain seq x y z
N MET A 1 25.84 56.05 22.52
CA MET A 1 25.19 55.67 21.25
C MET A 1 25.45 54.20 20.97
N LYS A 2 24.49 53.30 21.25
CA LYS A 2 24.56 51.89 20.83
C LYS A 2 23.74 51.76 19.55
N LYS A 3 24.37 51.37 18.44
CA LYS A 3 23.68 51.07 17.18
C LYS A 3 23.17 49.63 17.24
N TYR A 4 21.86 49.44 17.15
CA TYR A 4 21.24 48.14 16.91
C TYR A 4 21.31 47.85 15.40
N GLY A 5 21.97 46.75 15.03
CA GLY A 5 21.92 46.22 13.67
C GLY A 5 20.65 45.38 13.50
N LEU A 6 19.77 45.81 12.60
CA LEU A 6 18.57 45.06 12.21
C LEU A 6 19.01 43.91 11.30
N LEU A 7 18.89 42.67 11.77
CA LEU A 7 19.15 41.47 10.98
C LEU A 7 17.87 41.13 10.18
N CYS A 8 17.83 41.51 8.91
CA CYS A 8 16.77 41.07 7.99
C CYS A 8 17.03 39.61 7.58
N ILE A 9 16.23 38.69 8.13
CA ILE A 9 16.20 37.29 7.68
C ILE A 9 15.33 37.23 6.44
N PHE A 10 15.95 37.00 5.28
CA PHE A 10 15.29 36.76 4.01
C PHE A 10 14.84 35.29 3.98
N CYS A 11 13.58 35.01 4.32
CA CYS A 11 12.98 33.69 4.11
C CYS A 11 12.79 33.46 2.61
N MET A 12 13.76 32.81 1.95
CA MET A 12 13.50 32.15 0.67
C MET A 12 12.49 31.03 0.92
N ALA A 13 11.29 31.19 0.38
CA ALA A 13 10.35 30.09 0.24
C ALA A 13 11.00 29.04 -0.67
N LEU A 14 11.46 27.93 -0.08
CA LEU A 14 11.79 26.73 -0.81
C LEU A 14 10.49 26.20 -1.41
N SER A 15 10.27 26.52 -2.68
CA SER A 15 9.27 25.84 -3.50
C SER A 15 9.72 24.39 -3.64
N ILE A 16 9.18 23.53 -2.78
CA ILE A 16 9.23 22.07 -2.94
C ILE A 16 8.50 21.78 -4.26
N HIS A 17 9.27 21.66 -5.35
CA HIS A 17 8.74 21.07 -6.58
C HIS A 17 8.52 19.60 -6.25
N GLY A 18 7.26 19.22 -6.02
CA GLY A 18 6.87 17.82 -6.03
C GLY A 18 7.37 17.23 -7.34
N GLN A 19 8.10 16.11 -7.26
CA GLN A 19 8.54 15.37 -8.42
C GLN A 19 7.30 15.06 -9.28
N GLU A 20 7.28 15.53 -10.53
CA GLU A 20 6.20 15.15 -11.46
C GLU A 20 6.24 13.63 -11.58
N ASN A 21 5.22 12.96 -11.04
CA ASN A 21 5.10 11.52 -11.19
C ASN A 21 4.58 11.25 -12.60
N TYR A 22 5.52 11.13 -13.55
CA TYR A 22 5.18 10.88 -14.94
C TYR A 22 4.39 9.59 -15.16
N LEU A 23 4.35 8.66 -14.19
CA LEU A 23 3.59 7.42 -14.26
C LEU A 23 2.20 7.51 -13.58
N SER A 24 1.80 8.67 -13.06
CA SER A 24 0.53 8.86 -12.32
C SER A 24 -0.73 8.55 -13.15
N PHE A 25 -0.62 8.47 -14.47
CA PHE A 25 -1.74 8.03 -15.31
C PHE A 25 -2.12 6.55 -15.09
N PHE A 26 -1.27 5.77 -14.42
CA PHE A 26 -1.60 4.43 -13.95
C PHE A 26 -2.42 4.42 -12.66
N ASP A 27 -2.59 5.54 -11.94
CA ASP A 27 -3.23 5.59 -10.61
C ASP A 27 -4.57 4.86 -10.56
N GLY A 28 -5.39 5.02 -11.61
CA GLY A 28 -6.70 4.36 -11.69
C GLY A 28 -6.64 2.83 -11.78
N LEU A 29 -5.49 2.26 -12.18
CA LEU A 29 -5.26 0.83 -12.34
C LEU A 29 -4.57 0.19 -11.11
N ILE A 30 -3.82 0.95 -10.33
CA ILE A 30 -2.98 0.47 -9.23
C ILE A 30 -3.84 -0.13 -8.10
N GLY A 31 -3.36 -1.22 -7.50
CA GLY A 31 -4.01 -1.85 -6.34
C GLY A 31 -5.31 -2.60 -6.66
N LYS A 32 -5.61 -2.82 -7.95
CA LYS A 32 -6.78 -3.56 -8.43
C LYS A 32 -6.35 -4.75 -9.29
N THR A 33 -7.13 -5.82 -9.25
CA THR A 33 -7.06 -6.92 -10.21
C THR A 33 -8.07 -6.67 -11.32
N TRP A 34 -7.61 -6.50 -12.55
CA TRP A 34 -8.46 -6.26 -13.71
C TRP A 34 -8.67 -7.54 -14.48
N LYS A 35 -9.92 -7.89 -14.82
CA LYS A 35 -10.25 -9.10 -15.56
C LYS A 35 -10.97 -8.78 -16.87
N ALA A 36 -10.61 -9.49 -17.92
CA ALA A 36 -11.27 -9.39 -19.21
C ALA A 36 -11.34 -10.77 -19.88
N GLU A 37 -12.45 -11.02 -20.57
CA GLU A 37 -12.65 -12.20 -21.41
C GLU A 37 -13.22 -11.80 -22.77
N GLY A 38 -12.92 -12.56 -23.80
CA GLY A 38 -13.38 -12.26 -25.15
C GLY A 38 -12.90 -13.27 -26.17
N ASN A 39 -12.95 -12.90 -27.44
CA ASN A 39 -12.40 -13.68 -28.53
C ASN A 39 -11.60 -12.77 -29.46
N TRP A 40 -10.47 -13.26 -29.94
CA TRP A 40 -9.71 -12.62 -31.00
C TRP A 40 -10.47 -12.73 -32.33
N GLY A 41 -10.08 -11.91 -33.31
CA GLY A 41 -10.68 -11.90 -34.64
C GLY A 41 -10.57 -13.22 -35.41
N ASP A 42 -9.64 -14.11 -35.02
CA ASP A 42 -9.50 -15.47 -35.55
C ASP A 42 -10.37 -16.51 -34.82
N GLY A 43 -11.14 -16.10 -33.81
CA GLY A 43 -12.02 -16.93 -33.00
C GLY A 43 -11.35 -17.61 -31.81
N SER A 44 -10.03 -17.47 -31.62
CA SER A 44 -9.35 -17.97 -30.42
C SER A 44 -9.78 -17.18 -29.18
N LYS A 45 -9.78 -17.84 -28.02
CA LYS A 45 -10.27 -17.20 -26.78
C LYS A 45 -9.26 -16.20 -26.23
N PHE A 46 -9.77 -15.15 -25.61
CA PHE A 46 -9.01 -14.22 -24.80
C PHE A 46 -9.52 -14.32 -23.36
N SER A 47 -8.61 -14.48 -22.41
CA SER A 47 -8.90 -14.39 -20.98
C SER A 47 -7.64 -13.87 -20.30
N GLN A 48 -7.79 -12.79 -19.54
CA GLN A 48 -6.68 -12.14 -18.86
C GLN A 48 -7.10 -11.60 -17.50
N GLU A 49 -6.27 -11.87 -16.49
CA GLU A 49 -6.23 -11.10 -15.24
C GLU A 49 -4.95 -10.26 -15.27
N ILE A 50 -4.99 -8.99 -14.87
CA ILE A 50 -3.81 -8.13 -14.82
C ILE A 50 -3.84 -7.20 -13.61
N THR A 51 -2.70 -7.09 -12.94
CA THR A 51 -2.47 -6.14 -11.83
C THR A 51 -1.36 -5.17 -12.19
N PHE A 52 -1.44 -3.97 -11.61
CA PHE A 52 -0.43 -2.94 -11.74
C PHE A 52 0.03 -2.49 -10.35
N GLU A 53 1.34 -2.27 -10.20
CA GLU A 53 1.97 -1.94 -8.93
C GLU A 53 3.07 -0.90 -9.15
N TYR A 54 3.11 0.14 -8.31
CA TYR A 54 4.25 1.04 -8.24
C TYR A 54 5.38 0.35 -7.49
N VAL A 55 6.59 0.40 -8.05
CA VAL A 55 7.79 -0.09 -7.37
C VAL A 55 8.90 0.96 -7.46
N LEU A 56 9.93 0.80 -6.61
CA LEU A 56 11.07 1.74 -6.53
C LEU A 56 10.58 3.18 -6.34
N ASP A 57 9.77 3.40 -5.31
CA ASP A 57 9.20 4.71 -4.96
C ASP A 57 8.43 5.38 -6.12
N GLY A 58 7.73 4.56 -6.92
CA GLY A 58 6.92 5.03 -8.05
C GLY A 58 7.71 5.36 -9.32
N THR A 59 9.01 5.05 -9.36
CA THR A 59 9.82 5.26 -10.58
C THR A 59 9.56 4.22 -11.66
N LEU A 60 8.93 3.10 -11.31
CA LEU A 60 8.48 2.05 -12.23
C LEU A 60 7.03 1.63 -11.92
N VAL A 61 6.34 1.19 -12.97
CA VAL A 61 5.10 0.41 -12.84
C VAL A 61 5.36 -1.01 -13.32
N ILE A 62 5.10 -1.99 -12.47
CA ILE A 62 5.12 -3.40 -12.83
C ILE A 62 3.69 -3.81 -13.19
N ALA A 63 3.55 -4.48 -14.34
CA ALA A 63 2.32 -5.15 -14.73
C ALA A 63 2.53 -6.67 -14.67
N LYS A 64 1.66 -7.39 -14.00
CA LYS A 64 1.69 -8.87 -13.95
C LYS A 64 0.38 -9.38 -14.49
N SER A 65 0.42 -10.28 -15.47
CA SER A 65 -0.79 -10.86 -16.03
C SER A 65 -0.85 -12.37 -15.88
N LYS A 66 -2.07 -12.87 -15.74
CA LYS A 66 -2.43 -14.27 -15.94
C LYS A 66 -3.26 -14.40 -17.20
N GLY A 67 -3.16 -15.56 -17.85
CA GLY A 67 -3.83 -15.87 -19.11
C GLY A 67 -3.56 -17.32 -19.51
N PHE A 68 -3.86 -17.67 -20.76
CA PHE A 68 -3.53 -19.00 -21.30
C PHE A 68 -2.02 -19.19 -21.41
N THR A 69 -1.49 -20.25 -20.78
CA THR A 69 -0.06 -20.58 -20.72
C THR A 69 0.35 -21.71 -21.67
N ASP A 70 -0.61 -22.22 -22.43
CA ASP A 70 -0.46 -23.23 -23.48
C ASP A 70 -1.18 -22.77 -24.76
N LYS A 71 -0.77 -23.31 -25.92
CA LYS A 71 -1.33 -22.89 -27.21
C LYS A 71 -2.76 -23.40 -27.41
N GLU A 72 -3.09 -24.51 -26.77
CA GLU A 72 -4.38 -25.18 -26.77
C GLU A 72 -5.43 -24.46 -25.91
N GLN A 73 -5.01 -23.44 -25.14
CA GLN A 73 -5.87 -22.63 -24.27
C GLN A 73 -6.60 -23.47 -23.19
N THR A 74 -5.90 -24.46 -22.61
CA THR A 74 -6.45 -25.34 -21.57
C THR A 74 -5.90 -25.04 -20.17
N LYS A 75 -4.80 -24.28 -20.06
CA LYS A 75 -4.15 -23.95 -18.79
C LYS A 75 -4.13 -22.44 -18.56
N PHE A 76 -4.71 -22.02 -17.44
CA PHE A 76 -4.69 -20.63 -17.00
C PHE A 76 -3.65 -20.42 -15.89
N GLY A 77 -2.81 -19.39 -16.02
CA GLY A 77 -1.74 -19.12 -15.04
C GLY A 77 -0.93 -17.88 -15.39
N ASN A 78 0.18 -17.66 -14.70
CA ASN A 78 1.07 -16.51 -14.94
C ASN A 78 1.53 -16.48 -16.39
N ARG A 79 1.20 -15.41 -17.11
CA ARG A 79 1.31 -15.32 -18.56
C ARG A 79 2.34 -14.28 -18.99
N ASN A 80 2.27 -13.07 -18.43
CA ASN A 80 3.27 -12.03 -18.70
C ASN A 80 3.74 -11.30 -17.44
N HIS A 81 4.96 -10.79 -17.51
CA HIS A 81 5.55 -9.85 -16.57
C HIS A 81 6.03 -8.65 -17.35
N GLY A 82 5.66 -7.44 -16.96
CA GLY A 82 6.00 -6.25 -17.70
C GLY A 82 6.40 -5.08 -16.83
N ILE A 83 7.18 -4.19 -17.43
CA ILE A 83 7.80 -3.03 -16.78
C ILE A 83 7.43 -1.81 -17.60
N ARG A 84 6.98 -0.74 -16.95
CA ARG A 84 6.79 0.59 -17.55
C ARG A 84 7.66 1.61 -16.84
N LYS A 85 8.34 2.44 -17.62
CA LYS A 85 9.27 3.46 -17.14
C LYS A 85 9.13 4.72 -17.97
N TYR A 86 9.09 5.88 -17.31
CA TYR A 86 9.21 7.15 -18.03
C TYR A 86 10.65 7.37 -18.50
N ASN A 87 10.81 7.65 -19.80
CA ASN A 87 12.08 8.05 -20.39
C ASN A 87 12.07 9.58 -20.61
N PRO A 88 12.92 10.34 -19.89
CA PRO A 88 12.97 11.80 -20.00
C PRO A 88 13.55 12.29 -21.34
N GLU A 89 14.36 11.48 -22.03
CA GLU A 89 14.94 11.85 -23.33
C GLU A 89 13.89 11.83 -24.43
N THR A 90 13.05 10.79 -24.46
CA THR A 90 11.97 10.63 -25.44
C THR A 90 10.66 11.28 -24.99
N LYS A 91 10.59 11.69 -23.72
CA LYS A 91 9.38 12.21 -23.05
C LYS A 91 8.18 11.26 -23.17
N ALA A 92 8.46 9.97 -23.21
CA ALA A 92 7.46 8.91 -23.37
C ALA A 92 7.64 7.87 -22.27
N ILE A 93 6.56 7.16 -21.96
CA ILE A 93 6.66 5.95 -21.15
C ILE A 93 7.03 4.82 -22.09
N GLU A 94 8.10 4.12 -21.77
CA GLU A 94 8.51 2.91 -22.45
C GLU A 94 8.01 1.71 -21.67
N PHE A 95 7.61 0.67 -22.37
CA PHE A 95 7.23 -0.59 -21.74
C PHE A 95 7.96 -1.78 -22.35
N TRP A 96 8.13 -2.80 -21.52
CA TRP A 96 8.59 -4.12 -21.89
C TRP A 96 7.64 -5.13 -21.29
N GLU A 97 7.24 -6.12 -22.06
CA GLU A 97 6.33 -7.18 -21.66
C GLU A 97 6.95 -8.52 -22.05
N PHE A 98 7.28 -9.31 -21.04
CA PHE A 98 7.93 -10.61 -21.16
C PHE A 98 6.89 -11.71 -20.96
N ASP A 99 6.78 -12.61 -21.91
CA ASP A 99 5.72 -13.62 -21.90
C ASP A 99 6.27 -15.03 -21.62
N VAL A 100 5.42 -15.93 -21.08
CA VAL A 100 5.83 -17.29 -20.67
C VAL A 100 6.40 -18.17 -21.81
N PHE A 101 6.19 -17.80 -23.07
CA PHE A 101 6.77 -18.47 -24.23
C PHE A 101 8.14 -17.90 -24.65
N GLY A 102 8.70 -16.97 -23.87
CA GLY A 102 9.99 -16.32 -24.14
C GLY A 102 9.90 -15.13 -25.08
N GLY A 103 8.69 -14.67 -25.43
CA GLY A 103 8.49 -13.49 -26.24
C GLY A 103 8.73 -12.19 -25.46
N LEU A 104 9.22 -11.18 -26.19
CA LEU A 104 9.36 -9.81 -25.70
C LEU A 104 8.58 -8.87 -26.60
N THR A 105 7.59 -8.19 -26.03
CA THR A 105 6.93 -7.04 -26.65
C THR A 105 7.47 -5.77 -25.99
N LYS A 106 7.80 -4.75 -26.79
CA LYS A 106 8.22 -3.45 -26.27
C LYS A 106 7.68 -2.33 -27.14
N GLY A 107 7.46 -1.18 -26.52
CA GLY A 107 6.93 -0.02 -27.21
C GLY A 107 6.77 1.15 -26.27
N THR A 108 5.84 2.03 -26.61
CA THR A 108 5.57 3.25 -25.83
C THR A 108 4.13 3.26 -25.34
N VAL A 109 3.93 3.92 -24.21
CA VAL A 109 2.61 4.24 -23.66
C VAL A 109 2.44 5.76 -23.74
N THR A 110 1.28 6.15 -24.26
CA THR A 110 0.83 7.55 -24.31
C THR A 110 -0.54 7.64 -23.66
N THR A 111 -0.93 8.86 -23.32
CA THR A 111 -2.25 9.13 -22.74
C THR A 111 -3.01 10.11 -23.61
N GLU A 112 -4.26 9.78 -23.87
CA GLU A 112 -5.20 10.65 -24.58
C GLU A 112 -6.41 10.86 -23.66
N ASN A 113 -6.48 12.02 -23.01
CA ASN A 113 -7.38 12.26 -21.88
C ASN A 113 -7.11 11.31 -20.70
N ARG A 114 -8.03 10.36 -20.42
CA ARG A 114 -7.85 9.29 -19.42
C ARG A 114 -7.59 7.92 -20.05
N ASN A 115 -7.51 7.85 -21.39
CA ASN A 115 -7.22 6.62 -22.09
C ASN A 115 -5.72 6.33 -22.00
N ILE A 116 -5.39 5.05 -21.84
CA ILE A 116 -4.00 4.59 -21.87
C ILE A 116 -3.78 3.85 -23.17
N VAL A 117 -2.85 4.35 -23.98
CA VAL A 117 -2.64 3.90 -25.35
C VAL A 117 -1.23 3.34 -25.48
N TYR A 118 -1.12 2.02 -25.57
CA TYR A 118 0.13 1.33 -25.87
C TYR A 118 0.28 1.24 -27.38
N SER A 119 1.49 1.49 -27.87
CA SER A 119 1.84 1.30 -29.28
C SER A 119 3.16 0.55 -29.39
N TYR A 120 3.17 -0.50 -30.19
CA TYR A 120 4.32 -1.36 -30.38
C TYR A 120 4.34 -2.00 -31.76
N ARG A 121 5.53 -2.45 -32.17
CA ARG A 121 5.70 -3.17 -33.43
C ARG A 121 5.43 -4.66 -33.22
N TYR A 122 4.62 -5.24 -34.11
CA TYR A 122 4.38 -6.69 -34.18
C TYR A 122 4.58 -7.14 -35.62
N GLY A 123 5.71 -7.82 -35.88
CA GLY A 123 6.17 -8.08 -37.25
C GLY A 123 6.46 -6.78 -38.00
N GLU A 124 5.80 -6.58 -39.15
CA GLU A 124 5.91 -5.36 -39.97
C GLU A 124 4.88 -4.29 -39.60
N SER A 125 3.90 -4.62 -38.76
CA SER A 125 2.78 -3.74 -38.41
C SER A 125 3.00 -3.02 -37.09
N ILE A 126 2.36 -1.85 -36.95
CA ILE A 126 2.16 -1.20 -35.66
C ILE A 126 0.80 -1.63 -35.11
N VAL A 127 0.81 -2.11 -33.87
CA VAL A 127 -0.36 -2.53 -33.10
C VAL A 127 -0.55 -1.56 -31.94
N THR A 128 -1.82 -1.31 -31.63
CA THR A 128 -2.24 -0.45 -30.53
C THR A 128 -3.11 -1.24 -29.58
N ASP A 129 -2.76 -1.20 -28.28
CA ASP A 129 -3.64 -1.63 -27.19
C ASP A 129 -4.18 -0.37 -26.51
N MET A 130 -5.48 -0.17 -26.56
CA MET A 130 -6.14 1.00 -26.01
C MET A 130 -7.04 0.60 -24.86
N TRP A 131 -6.73 1.14 -23.69
CA TRP A 131 -7.58 1.14 -22.51
C TRP A 131 -8.39 2.44 -22.51
N GLU A 132 -9.62 2.39 -23.02
CA GLU A 132 -10.52 3.54 -23.04
C GLU A 132 -11.26 3.63 -21.71
N TYR A 133 -11.06 4.72 -20.98
CA TYR A 133 -11.66 4.92 -19.66
C TYR A 133 -13.17 5.02 -19.74
N ILE A 134 -13.87 4.29 -18.87
CA ILE A 134 -15.33 4.40 -18.68
C ILE A 134 -15.62 4.95 -17.28
N ASP A 135 -15.14 4.25 -16.25
CA ASP A 135 -15.25 4.67 -14.86
C ASP A 135 -14.09 4.08 -14.03
N GLU A 136 -14.09 4.30 -12.72
CA GLU A 136 -13.02 3.84 -11.82
C GLU A 136 -12.79 2.33 -11.84
N ASN A 137 -13.77 1.52 -12.25
CA ASN A 137 -13.71 0.06 -12.22
C ASN A 137 -13.89 -0.57 -13.60
N THR A 138 -13.92 0.23 -14.68
CA THR A 138 -14.18 -0.27 -16.03
C THR A 138 -13.36 0.47 -17.07
N TYR A 139 -12.67 -0.28 -17.93
CA TYR A 139 -12.07 0.20 -19.18
C TYR A 139 -12.57 -0.64 -20.34
N ASN A 140 -12.96 -0.01 -21.45
CA ASN A 140 -13.00 -0.75 -22.71
C ASN A 140 -11.56 -1.05 -23.13
N PHE A 141 -11.34 -2.23 -23.68
CA PHE A 141 -10.04 -2.66 -24.16
C PHE A 141 -10.12 -3.08 -25.61
N LYS A 142 -9.32 -2.43 -26.45
CA LYS A 142 -9.22 -2.73 -27.87
C LYS A 142 -7.79 -2.97 -28.28
N VAL A 143 -7.58 -4.00 -29.09
CA VAL A 143 -6.30 -4.30 -29.74
C VAL A 143 -6.51 -4.23 -31.24
N GLY A 144 -5.66 -3.52 -31.97
CA GLY A 144 -5.90 -3.27 -33.39
C GLY A 144 -4.88 -2.40 -34.07
N ASN A 145 -5.14 -2.07 -35.33
CA ASN A 145 -4.42 -1.05 -36.07
C ASN A 145 -5.15 0.29 -35.94
N TYR A 146 -4.58 1.20 -35.15
CA TYR A 146 -5.11 2.53 -34.91
C TYR A 146 -4.21 3.57 -35.56
N VAL A 147 -4.75 4.31 -36.54
CA VAL A 147 -3.99 5.25 -37.37
C VAL A 147 -4.80 6.53 -37.55
N ASP A 148 -4.15 7.68 -37.32
CA ASP A 148 -4.72 9.01 -37.48
C ASP A 148 -6.05 9.23 -36.71
N GLY A 149 -6.17 8.64 -35.52
CA GLY A 149 -7.37 8.78 -34.68
C GLY A 149 -8.48 7.76 -34.96
N TYR A 150 -8.28 6.81 -35.88
CA TYR A 150 -9.31 5.84 -36.26
C TYR A 150 -8.80 4.39 -36.28
N TRP A 151 -9.67 3.46 -35.87
CA TRP A 151 -9.41 2.02 -35.99
C TRP A 151 -9.57 1.59 -37.45
N LYS A 152 -8.47 1.23 -38.12
CA LYS A 152 -8.50 0.61 -39.46
C LYS A 152 -8.92 -0.86 -39.37
N GLN A 153 -8.52 -1.53 -38.30
CA GLN A 153 -8.89 -2.90 -38.00
C GLN A 153 -8.83 -3.12 -36.49
N VAL A 154 -9.79 -3.87 -35.95
CA VAL A 154 -9.84 -4.28 -34.54
C VAL A 154 -9.68 -5.80 -34.49
N TYR A 155 -8.69 -6.27 -33.74
CA TYR A 155 -8.37 -7.69 -33.53
C TYR A 155 -9.03 -8.24 -32.27
N LEU A 156 -9.24 -7.39 -31.26
CA LEU A 156 -9.94 -7.72 -30.01
C LEU A 156 -10.70 -6.49 -29.53
N SER A 157 -11.92 -6.70 -29.03
CA SER A 157 -12.68 -5.71 -28.29
C SER A 157 -13.32 -6.41 -27.09
N THR A 158 -12.98 -5.98 -25.90
CA THR A 158 -13.49 -6.50 -24.62
C THR A 158 -13.53 -5.37 -23.58
N GLN A 159 -13.80 -5.69 -22.32
CA GLN A 159 -13.74 -4.78 -21.19
C GLN A 159 -12.89 -5.39 -20.09
N PHE A 160 -11.97 -4.60 -19.56
CA PHE A 160 -11.34 -4.88 -18.28
C PHE A 160 -12.23 -4.31 -17.18
N ILE A 161 -12.69 -5.20 -16.30
CA ILE A 161 -13.47 -4.85 -15.11
C ILE A 161 -12.60 -5.13 -13.90
N ALA A 162 -12.47 -4.15 -13.00
CA ALA A 162 -11.79 -4.36 -11.74
C ALA A 162 -12.60 -5.35 -10.89
N GLU A 163 -11.96 -6.41 -10.44
CA GLU A 163 -12.50 -7.27 -9.40
C GLU A 163 -12.80 -6.37 -8.19
N PRO A 164 -14.03 -6.41 -7.65
CA PRO A 164 -14.37 -5.57 -6.51
C PRO A 164 -13.36 -5.83 -5.42
N ILE A 165 -12.71 -4.77 -4.94
CA ILE A 165 -11.96 -4.83 -3.68
C ILE A 165 -12.98 -5.35 -2.68
N GLN A 166 -12.76 -6.57 -2.18
CA GLN A 166 -13.59 -7.13 -1.15
C GLN A 166 -13.27 -6.31 0.10
N LYS A 167 -13.95 -5.16 0.23
CA LYS A 167 -13.76 -4.29 1.38
C LYS A 167 -14.29 -5.10 2.55
N GLU A 168 -13.39 -5.47 3.46
CA GLU A 168 -13.79 -6.14 4.68
C GLU A 168 -14.91 -5.32 5.32
N PRO A 169 -16.03 -5.96 5.71
CA PRO A 169 -17.21 -5.23 6.18
C PRO A 169 -16.97 -4.48 7.50
N PHE A 170 -15.85 -4.77 8.15
CA PHE A 170 -15.45 -4.16 9.41
C PHE A 170 -13.98 -3.73 9.34
N GLU A 171 -13.71 -2.53 9.85
CA GLU A 171 -12.35 -2.04 10.13
C GLU A 171 -12.20 -1.96 11.65
N PHE A 172 -10.97 -2.14 12.16
CA PHE A 172 -10.74 -2.01 13.60
C PHE A 172 -10.82 -0.54 14.02
N ASP A 173 -11.83 -0.20 14.83
CA ASP A 173 -12.10 1.17 15.27
C ASP A 173 -11.31 1.54 16.54
N HIS A 174 -11.54 0.85 17.66
CA HIS A 174 -10.81 1.13 18.89
C HIS A 174 -10.74 -0.06 19.85
N GLN A 175 -9.74 -0.02 20.75
CA GLN A 175 -9.71 -0.81 21.98
C GLN A 175 -9.81 0.12 23.19
N SER A 176 -10.64 -0.25 24.16
CA SER A 176 -10.75 0.47 25.43
C SER A 176 -10.04 -0.27 26.56
N LEU A 177 -9.28 0.46 27.38
CA LEU A 177 -8.68 -0.04 28.62
C LEU A 177 -9.22 0.76 29.81
N VAL A 178 -9.61 0.03 30.86
CA VAL A 178 -10.01 0.64 32.13
C VAL A 178 -8.78 0.81 33.00
N VAL A 179 -8.55 2.03 33.47
CA VAL A 179 -7.33 2.42 34.18
C VAL A 179 -7.66 3.11 35.49
N THR A 180 -6.84 2.94 36.51
CA THR A 180 -6.93 3.68 37.78
C THR A 180 -6.00 4.90 37.78
N GLN A 181 -4.87 4.82 37.06
CA GLN A 181 -3.82 5.82 36.97
C GLN A 181 -3.78 6.50 35.58
N LEU A 182 -4.89 7.10 35.17
CA LEU A 182 -5.11 7.67 33.82
C LEU A 182 -3.94 8.50 33.27
N MET A 183 -3.38 9.43 34.07
CA MET A 183 -2.29 10.29 33.60
C MET A 183 -1.01 9.49 33.35
N LYS A 184 -0.60 8.66 34.32
CA LYS A 184 0.60 7.82 34.21
C LYS A 184 0.51 6.86 33.03
N THR A 185 -0.64 6.20 32.87
CA THR A 185 -0.86 5.23 31.79
C THR A 185 -0.91 5.92 30.43
N GLY A 186 -1.58 7.07 30.31
CA GLY A 186 -1.58 7.82 29.05
C GLY A 186 -0.21 8.39 28.68
N ASP A 187 0.60 8.82 29.66
CA ASP A 187 1.97 9.29 29.42
C ASP A 187 2.87 8.18 28.91
N PHE A 188 2.68 6.95 29.41
CA PHE A 188 3.36 5.77 28.87
C PHE A 188 3.05 5.56 27.38
N TYR A 189 1.78 5.55 26.97
CA TYR A 189 1.44 5.34 25.55
C TYR A 189 1.97 6.46 24.65
N ARG A 190 1.90 7.72 25.10
CA ARG A 190 2.50 8.85 24.39
C ARG A 190 4.02 8.72 24.26
N ASP A 191 4.72 8.44 25.36
CA ASP A 191 6.19 8.56 25.40
C ASP A 191 6.91 7.29 24.90
N VAL A 192 6.27 6.12 25.02
CA VAL A 192 6.84 4.83 24.59
C VAL A 192 6.42 4.51 23.16
N PHE A 193 5.17 4.72 22.77
CA PHE A 193 4.71 4.41 21.41
C PHE A 193 4.67 5.63 20.49
N GLY A 194 4.68 6.86 21.03
CA GLY A 194 4.54 8.06 20.21
C GLY A 194 3.10 8.31 19.76
N PHE A 195 2.11 7.66 20.38
CA PHE A 195 0.73 7.83 19.98
C PHE A 195 0.25 9.28 20.20
N GLU A 196 -0.46 9.80 19.21
CA GLU A 196 -1.04 11.14 19.24
C GLU A 196 -2.27 11.14 20.15
N GLU A 197 -2.29 12.00 21.16
CA GLU A 197 -3.46 12.18 22.01
C GLU A 197 -4.55 12.98 21.26
N ILE A 198 -5.76 12.43 21.21
CA ILE A 198 -6.92 13.02 20.55
C ILE A 198 -8.00 13.39 21.58
N PRO A 199 -8.77 14.47 21.35
CA PRO A 199 -9.77 14.89 22.31
C PRO A 199 -10.95 13.92 22.37
N HIS A 200 -11.42 13.60 23.58
CA HIS A 200 -12.73 12.99 23.76
C HIS A 200 -13.81 13.91 23.14
N PRO A 201 -14.84 13.38 22.43
CA PRO A 201 -15.85 14.20 21.73
C PRO A 201 -16.52 15.25 22.62
N GLU A 202 -16.83 14.87 23.86
CA GLU A 202 -17.44 15.75 24.86
C GLU A 202 -16.42 16.46 25.78
N ARG A 203 -15.11 16.23 25.58
CA ARG A 203 -14.01 16.75 26.42
C ARG A 203 -14.20 16.52 27.94
N LYS A 204 -14.88 15.41 28.29
CA LYS A 204 -15.11 15.04 29.68
C LYS A 204 -13.80 14.61 30.35
N PRO A 205 -13.61 14.91 31.66
CA PRO A 205 -12.50 14.36 32.41
C PRO A 205 -12.66 12.84 32.56
N GLY A 206 -11.56 12.16 32.88
CA GLY A 206 -11.56 10.70 33.08
C GLY A 206 -11.29 9.89 31.80
N PHE A 207 -11.00 10.55 30.69
CA PHE A 207 -10.65 9.92 29.42
C PHE A 207 -9.33 10.46 28.88
N ARG A 208 -8.53 9.58 28.28
CA ARG A 208 -7.43 9.95 27.39
C ARG A 208 -7.49 9.03 26.18
N TRP A 209 -7.68 9.59 25.00
CA TRP A 209 -7.81 8.83 23.76
C TRP A 209 -6.56 9.05 22.92
N PHE A 210 -6.12 8.01 22.23
CA PHE A 210 -4.90 8.04 21.43
C PHE A 210 -5.16 7.45 20.05
N LYS A 211 -4.60 8.09 19.02
CA LYS A 211 -4.54 7.54 17.66
C LYS A 211 -3.34 6.60 17.56
N MET A 212 -3.59 5.34 17.22
CA MET A 212 -2.54 4.32 17.10
C MET A 212 -2.03 4.19 15.66
N TYR A 213 -2.95 3.97 14.71
CA TYR A 213 -2.65 3.80 13.29
C TYR A 213 -3.90 4.09 12.46
N GLY A 214 -3.78 4.78 11.33
CA GLY A 214 -4.94 5.12 10.50
C GLY A 214 -6.05 5.80 11.32
N ASN A 215 -7.24 5.20 11.36
CA ASN A 215 -8.36 5.66 12.20
C ASN A 215 -8.50 4.90 13.52
N SER A 216 -7.64 3.91 13.78
CA SER A 216 -7.69 3.04 14.94
C SER A 216 -7.19 3.72 16.21
N GLN A 217 -7.91 3.53 17.31
CA GLN A 217 -7.70 4.29 18.55
C GLN A 217 -7.53 3.41 19.79
N LEU A 218 -6.84 3.95 20.79
CA LEU A 218 -6.79 3.44 22.15
C LEU A 218 -7.54 4.38 23.09
N HIS A 219 -8.55 3.88 23.79
CA HIS A 219 -9.35 4.66 24.73
C HIS A 219 -9.02 4.27 26.17
N LEU A 220 -8.34 5.15 26.91
CA LEU A 220 -8.15 4.98 28.35
C LEU A 220 -9.31 5.58 29.12
N ILE A 221 -9.94 4.79 29.99
CA ILE A 221 -11.13 5.15 30.75
C ILE A 221 -10.84 5.00 32.24
N LYS A 222 -10.88 6.11 32.99
CA LYS A 222 -10.62 6.10 34.43
C LYS A 222 -11.78 5.48 35.22
N LYS A 223 -11.49 4.51 36.08
CA LYS A 223 -12.41 3.99 37.12
C LYS A 223 -11.68 3.81 38.45
N ASP A 224 -12.45 3.75 39.55
CA ASP A 224 -11.89 3.67 40.91
C ASP A 224 -11.32 2.30 41.26
N VAL A 225 -11.93 1.23 40.76
CA VAL A 225 -11.48 -0.16 40.97
C VAL A 225 -11.55 -0.91 39.65
N VAL A 226 -10.50 -1.70 39.38
CA VAL A 226 -10.43 -2.61 38.24
C VAL A 226 -10.00 -3.98 38.75
N GLU A 227 -10.96 -4.89 38.89
CA GLU A 227 -10.68 -6.30 39.14
C GLU A 227 -10.60 -7.02 37.80
N PHE A 228 -9.39 -7.19 37.28
CA PHE A 228 -9.14 -7.95 36.06
C PHE A 228 -7.79 -8.65 36.14
N LYS A 229 -7.76 -9.96 35.87
CA LYS A 229 -6.52 -10.71 35.73
C LYS A 229 -5.88 -10.32 34.40
N LYS A 230 -4.78 -9.58 34.46
CA LYS A 230 -3.99 -9.15 33.30
C LYS A 230 -3.17 -10.31 32.74
N ASP A 231 -3.88 -11.25 32.13
CA ASP A 231 -3.32 -12.44 31.49
C ASP A 231 -2.62 -12.03 30.19
N LYS A 232 -1.41 -12.54 29.97
CA LYS A 232 -0.60 -12.22 28.78
C LYS A 232 -1.25 -12.67 27.48
N SER A 233 -2.13 -13.66 27.54
CA SER A 233 -2.93 -14.11 26.39
C SER A 233 -3.96 -13.08 25.94
N ILE A 234 -4.20 -12.03 26.74
CA ILE A 234 -5.09 -10.91 26.43
C ILE A 234 -4.23 -9.65 26.31
N HIS A 235 -3.83 -9.32 25.08
CA HIS A 235 -2.94 -8.20 24.80
C HIS A 235 -3.41 -7.38 23.60
N LEU A 236 -3.00 -6.11 23.58
CA LEU A 236 -2.96 -5.30 22.36
C LEU A 236 -1.75 -5.76 21.54
N CYS A 237 -1.92 -6.07 20.26
CA CYS A 237 -0.82 -6.44 19.38
C CYS A 237 -0.58 -5.35 18.33
N LEU A 238 0.69 -4.96 18.15
CA LEU A 238 1.11 -3.93 17.20
C LEU A 238 2.27 -4.48 16.34
N ALA A 239 2.17 -4.31 15.03
CA ALA A 239 3.26 -4.62 14.11
C ALA A 239 4.08 -3.35 13.82
N THR A 240 5.39 -3.52 13.64
CA THR A 240 6.30 -2.45 13.20
C THR A 240 7.33 -3.01 12.23
N GLU A 241 7.69 -2.21 11.22
CA GLU A 241 8.75 -2.58 10.27
C GLU A 241 10.15 -2.60 10.91
N ASP A 242 10.31 -1.98 12.09
CA ASP A 242 11.60 -1.84 12.78
C ASP A 242 11.51 -2.19 14.28
N LEU A 243 11.35 -3.49 14.54
CA LEU A 243 11.28 -4.03 15.90
C LEU A 243 12.57 -3.80 16.69
N GLU A 244 13.73 -3.84 16.02
CA GLU A 244 15.03 -3.69 16.68
C GLU A 244 15.21 -2.27 17.24
N SER A 245 14.90 -1.23 16.47
CA SER A 245 14.91 0.16 16.97
C SER A 245 13.93 0.36 18.13
N PHE A 246 12.78 -0.34 18.11
CA PHE A 246 11.84 -0.28 19.22
C PHE A 246 12.39 -0.95 20.49
N ILE A 247 13.06 -2.10 20.37
CA ILE A 247 13.77 -2.75 21.48
C ILE A 247 14.84 -1.82 22.08
N GLU A 248 15.65 -1.17 21.25
CA GLU A 248 16.65 -0.21 21.71
C GLU A 248 16.03 0.95 22.48
N LYS A 249 14.89 1.48 22.00
CA LYS A 249 14.11 2.51 22.71
C LYS A 249 13.64 2.03 24.08
N LEU A 250 13.15 0.80 24.19
CA LEU A 250 12.73 0.21 25.47
C LEU A 250 13.91 0.09 26.43
N MET A 251 15.06 -0.41 25.96
CA MET A 251 16.29 -0.51 26.76
C MET A 251 16.77 0.87 27.24
N GLY A 252 16.77 1.88 26.37
CA GLY A 252 17.15 3.25 26.73
C GLY A 252 16.21 3.89 27.77
N LYS A 253 14.94 3.47 27.79
CA LYS A 253 13.94 3.87 28.79
C LYS A 253 13.89 2.95 30.02
N GLN A 254 14.74 1.90 30.07
CA GLN A 254 14.75 0.89 31.13
C GLN A 254 13.40 0.17 31.30
N ILE A 255 12.70 -0.06 30.18
CA ILE A 255 11.45 -0.83 30.15
C ILE A 255 11.79 -2.28 29.85
N THR A 256 11.46 -3.17 30.79
CA THR A 256 11.60 -4.61 30.61
C THR A 256 10.61 -5.12 29.56
N PHE A 257 11.10 -5.96 28.65
CA PHE A 257 10.27 -6.74 27.73
C PHE A 257 10.49 -8.23 27.94
N TYR A 258 9.63 -9.05 27.35
CA TYR A 258 9.58 -10.49 27.58
C TYR A 258 9.38 -11.24 26.27
N ASP A 259 9.96 -12.43 26.15
CA ASP A 259 9.52 -13.40 25.15
C ASP A 259 8.19 -14.05 25.60
N TRP A 260 7.56 -14.89 24.78
CA TRP A 260 6.29 -15.56 25.12
C TRP A 260 6.36 -16.34 26.45
N PRO A 261 7.35 -17.25 26.66
CA PRO A 261 7.56 -17.94 27.94
C PRO A 261 7.71 -17.03 29.18
N GLY A 262 8.13 -15.77 29.00
CA GLY A 262 8.31 -14.81 30.08
C GLY A 262 9.77 -14.60 30.51
N ASN A 263 10.73 -15.01 29.70
CA ASN A 263 12.13 -14.69 29.90
C ASN A 263 12.35 -13.19 29.70
N LEU A 264 13.10 -12.58 30.62
CA LEU A 264 13.37 -11.14 30.63
C LEU A 264 14.26 -10.74 29.44
N ASN A 265 13.95 -9.59 28.84
CA ASN A 265 14.67 -8.96 27.73
C ASN A 265 15.01 -9.96 26.61
N SER A 266 14.06 -10.83 26.30
CA SER A 266 14.20 -11.91 25.33
C SER A 266 13.17 -11.73 24.20
N VAL A 267 13.52 -12.22 23.01
CA VAL A 267 12.67 -12.16 21.81
C VAL A 267 12.13 -13.56 21.50
N THR A 268 10.85 -13.65 21.16
CA THR A 268 10.28 -14.90 20.63
C THR A 268 10.52 -14.96 19.13
N HIS A 269 11.09 -16.07 18.65
CA HIS A 269 11.18 -16.36 17.22
C HIS A 269 10.10 -17.38 16.85
N ARG A 270 9.12 -16.96 16.05
CA ARG A 270 8.00 -17.82 15.66
C ARG A 270 8.35 -18.68 14.44
N ALA A 271 7.56 -19.73 14.25
CA ALA A 271 7.73 -20.65 13.13
C ALA A 271 7.41 -20.04 11.76
N ASP A 272 6.63 -18.95 11.72
CA ASP A 272 6.29 -18.19 10.52
C ASP A 272 7.33 -17.11 10.17
N GLY A 273 8.45 -17.05 10.88
CA GLY A 273 9.53 -16.09 10.65
C GLY A 273 9.36 -14.75 11.37
N VAL A 274 8.23 -14.52 12.03
CA VAL A 274 7.96 -13.29 12.79
C VAL A 274 8.69 -13.32 14.14
N LYS A 275 9.33 -12.21 14.51
CA LYS A 275 9.83 -11.93 15.85
C LYS A 275 8.78 -11.17 16.65
N GLN A 276 8.68 -11.47 17.94
CA GLN A 276 7.77 -10.74 18.83
C GLN A 276 8.31 -10.61 20.25
N ILE A 277 7.97 -9.50 20.88
CA ILE A 277 8.23 -9.18 22.29
C ILE A 277 6.92 -8.77 22.97
N TYR A 278 6.92 -8.82 24.29
CA TYR A 278 5.80 -8.37 25.12
C TYR A 278 6.27 -7.37 26.17
N ILE A 279 5.50 -6.31 26.39
CA ILE A 279 5.73 -5.37 27.48
C ILE A 279 4.44 -5.18 28.29
N GLN A 280 4.58 -4.64 29.49
CA GLN A 280 3.45 -4.22 30.32
C GLN A 280 3.35 -2.70 30.39
N ASP A 281 2.13 -2.19 30.32
CA ASP A 281 1.86 -0.79 30.67
C ASP A 281 1.96 -0.55 32.20
N PRO A 282 1.86 0.70 32.69
CA PRO A 282 1.99 1.01 34.11
C PRO A 282 0.99 0.34 35.04
N GLU A 283 -0.09 -0.23 34.49
CA GLU A 283 -1.07 -1.00 35.24
C GLU A 283 -0.95 -2.49 34.98
N GLY A 284 -0.11 -2.96 34.06
CA GLY A 284 0.14 -4.38 33.81
C GLY A 284 -0.62 -4.94 32.61
N TYR A 285 -1.33 -4.13 31.82
CA TYR A 285 -1.88 -4.60 30.55
C TYR A 285 -0.76 -5.00 29.62
N TRP A 286 -0.94 -6.12 28.92
CA TRP A 286 0.08 -6.64 28.02
C TRP A 286 -0.05 -6.01 26.63
N ILE A 287 1.09 -5.65 26.05
CA ILE A 287 1.22 -5.20 24.68
C ILE A 287 2.24 -6.11 23.99
N GLU A 288 1.83 -6.75 22.90
CA GLU A 288 2.71 -7.46 21.97
C GLU A 288 3.20 -6.49 20.90
N ILE A 289 4.49 -6.57 20.57
CA ILE A 289 5.08 -5.88 19.43
C ILE A 289 5.79 -6.91 18.57
N ASN A 290 5.50 -6.93 17.27
CA ASN A 290 6.09 -7.88 16.31
C ASN A 290 6.51 -7.21 14.99
N ASP A 291 7.19 -7.97 14.13
CA ASP A 291 7.67 -7.53 12.80
C ASP A 291 6.91 -8.15 11.62
N ALA A 292 5.64 -8.54 11.83
CA ALA A 292 4.81 -9.09 10.76
C ALA A 292 4.53 -8.03 9.66
N GLN A 293 4.50 -8.47 8.40
CA GLN A 293 4.14 -7.65 7.26
C GLN A 293 2.64 -7.80 6.93
N HIS A 294 1.95 -6.68 6.74
CA HIS A 294 0.51 -6.60 6.49
C HIS A 294 0.19 -5.84 5.21
#